data_AF-A0A6J5I310-F1
#
_entry.id   AF-A0A6J5I310-F1
#
_cell.length_a   1.000
_cell.length_b   1.000
_cell.length_c   1.000
_cell.angle_alpha   90.00
_cell.angle_beta   90.00
_cell.angle_gamma   90.00
#
_symmetry.space_group_name_H-M   'P 1'
#
loop_
_entity.id
_entity.type
_entity.pdbx_description
1 polymer ?
#
loop_
_entity_poly.entity_id
_entity_poly.type
_entity_poly.pdbx_seq_one_letter_code
_entity_poly.pdbx_strand_id
1 'polypeptide(L)'
;MTVEIKAGPTLANPNAFGSVDELRKQLFIANKNLMDLFFEHCKLDAAYSEMGRILSEIMHAQLRGDQETVERVIAATIERTKASFLPDGAMRH
;
A
#
# COMPACT_ATOMS: atom_id res chain seq x y z
N MET A 1 -0.44 -19.81 -7.86
CA MET A 1 -1.05 -18.48 -7.69
C MET A 1 -2.09 -18.62 -6.61
N THR A 2 -1.78 -18.17 -5.40
CA THR A 2 -2.64 -18.35 -4.22
C THR A 2 -3.42 -17.06 -4.04
N VAL A 3 -4.74 -17.10 -4.19
CA VAL A 3 -5.62 -15.96 -3.93
C VAL A 3 -5.92 -15.96 -2.43
N GLU A 4 -5.28 -15.05 -1.69
CA GLU A 4 -5.65 -14.80 -0.30
C GLU A 4 -7.00 -14.06 -0.28
N ILE A 5 -8.06 -14.77 0.08
CA ILE A 5 -9.36 -14.18 0.36
C ILE A 5 -9.22 -13.48 1.71
N LYS A 6 -8.97 -12.16 1.69
CA LYS A 6 -9.06 -11.34 2.90
C LYS A 6 -10.52 -11.30 3.34
N ALA A 7 -10.81 -11.89 4.49
CA ALA A 7 -12.11 -11.79 5.14
C ALA A 7 -12.52 -10.31 5.23
N GLY A 8 -13.74 -9.99 4.81
CA GLY A 8 -14.29 -8.64 4.93
C GLY A 8 -14.29 -8.12 6.37
N PRO A 9 -14.53 -6.82 6.59
CA PRO A 9 -14.45 -6.23 7.92
C PRO A 9 -15.35 -6.97 8.90
N THR A 10 -14.78 -7.44 10.01
CA THR A 10 -15.51 -8.10 11.09
C THR A 10 -16.49 -7.10 11.69
N LEU A 11 -17.78 -7.24 11.37
CA LEU A 11 -18.84 -6.46 12.01
C LEU A 11 -19.05 -7.01 13.42
N ALA A 12 -18.87 -6.17 14.44
CA ALA A 12 -19.10 -6.55 15.82
C ALA A 12 -20.58 -6.91 16.02
N ASN A 13 -20.88 -8.17 16.40
CA ASN A 13 -22.22 -8.60 16.78
C ASN A 13 -22.49 -8.15 18.23
N PRO A 14 -23.38 -7.17 18.49
CA PRO A 14 -23.61 -6.65 19.83
C PRO A 14 -24.08 -7.72 20.82
N ASN A 15 -24.77 -8.75 20.34
CA ASN A 15 -25.29 -9.85 21.16
C ASN A 15 -24.21 -10.86 21.57
N ALA A 16 -22.99 -10.75 21.05
CA ALA A 16 -21.86 -11.60 21.41
C ALA A 16 -21.10 -11.08 22.65
N PHE A 17 -21.44 -9.90 23.17
CA PHE A 17 -20.74 -9.28 24.29
C PHE A 17 -21.57 -9.35 25.58
N GLY A 18 -20.91 -9.71 26.69
CA GLY A 18 -21.55 -9.87 28.00
C GLY A 18 -21.83 -8.54 28.73
N SER A 19 -21.31 -7.42 28.23
CA SER A 19 -21.55 -6.08 28.81
C SER A 19 -21.38 -4.97 27.78
N VAL A 20 -21.94 -3.79 28.09
CA VAL A 20 -21.81 -2.58 27.26
C VAL A 20 -20.36 -2.08 27.24
N ASP A 21 -19.62 -2.21 28.33
CA ASP A 21 -18.23 -1.77 28.38
C ASP A 21 -17.30 -2.65 27.53
N GLU A 22 -17.57 -3.95 27.47
CA GLU A 22 -16.85 -4.85 26.57
C GLU A 22 -17.14 -4.50 25.10
N LEU A 23 -18.40 -4.23 24.76
CA LEU A 23 -18.77 -3.75 23.43
C LEU A 23 -18.04 -2.45 23.06
N ARG A 24 -17.97 -1.46 23.97
CA ARG A 24 -17.27 -0.19 23.73
C ARG A 24 -15.79 -0.39 23.46
N LYS A 25 -15.13 -1.25 24.24
CA LYS A 25 -13.71 -1.56 24.07
C LYS A 25 -13.43 -2.22 22.73
N GLN A 26 -14.24 -3.20 22.36
CA GLN A 26 -14.07 -3.92 21.09
C GLN A 26 -14.37 -3.02 19.88
N LEU A 27 -15.37 -2.15 19.99
CA LEU A 27 -15.66 -1.15 18.96
C LEU A 27 -14.51 -0.14 18.80
N PHE A 28 -13.89 0.30 19.90
CA PHE A 28 -12.72 1.17 19.85
C PHE A 28 -11.54 0.51 19.12
N ILE A 29 -11.26 -0.76 19.42
CA ILE A 29 -10.21 -1.54 18.74
C ILE A 29 -10.53 -1.69 17.25
N ALA A 30 -11.77 -2.05 16.91
CA ALA A 30 -12.21 -2.18 15.52
C ALA A 30 -12.06 -0.87 14.74
N ASN A 31 -12.44 0.27 15.34
CA ASN A 31 -12.26 1.59 14.73
C ASN A 31 -10.79 1.93 14.50
N LYS A 32 -9.91 1.61 15.46
CA LYS A 32 -8.46 1.78 15.29
C LYS A 32 -7.95 0.93 14.12
N ASN A 33 -8.30 -0.35 14.09
CA ASN A 33 -7.86 -1.25 13.02
C ASN A 33 -8.36 -0.79 11.64
N LEU A 34 -9.60 -0.29 11.55
CA LEU A 34 -10.14 0.29 10.32
C LEU A 34 -9.36 1.53 9.89
N MET A 35 -8.98 2.39 10.83
CA MET A 35 -8.15 3.56 10.55
C MET A 35 -6.77 3.16 10.03
N ASP A 36 -6.14 2.17 10.67
CA ASP A 36 -4.83 1.66 10.25
C ASP A 36 -4.92 1.05 8.84
N LEU A 37 -5.93 0.22 8.57
CA LEU A 37 -6.21 -0.34 7.24
C LEU A 37 -6.48 0.74 6.19
N PHE A 38 -7.20 1.79 6.54
CA PHE A 38 -7.44 2.92 5.64
C PHE A 38 -6.14 3.61 5.25
N PHE A 39 -5.24 3.86 6.21
CA PHE A 39 -3.94 4.45 5.91
C PHE A 39 -3.06 3.52 5.07
N GLU A 40 -3.08 2.21 5.32
CA GLU A 40 -2.41 1.23 4.45
C GLU A 40 -2.97 1.27 3.03
N HIS A 41 -4.30 1.35 2.88
CA HIS A 41 -4.94 1.47 1.58
C HIS A 41 -4.51 2.76 0.86
N CYS A 42 -4.49 3.91 1.54
CA CYS A 42 -4.02 5.17 0.95
C CYS A 42 -2.57 5.09 0.46
N LYS A 43 -1.69 4.40 1.22
CA LYS A 43 -0.30 4.18 0.79
C LYS A 43 -0.22 3.29 -0.46
N LEU A 44 -1.02 2.22 -0.50
CA LEU A 44 -1.08 1.33 -1.66
C LEU A 44 -1.63 2.05 -2.89
N ASP A 45 -2.68 2.85 -2.74
CA ASP A 45 -3.28 3.62 -3.83
C ASP A 45 -2.28 4.60 -4.45
N ALA A 46 -1.52 5.32 -3.61
CA ALA A 46 -0.44 6.18 -4.07
C ALA A 46 0.65 5.40 -4.84
N ALA A 47 1.04 4.21 -4.34
CA ALA A 47 2.01 3.36 -5.00
C ALA A 47 1.50 2.85 -6.36
N TYR A 48 0.24 2.43 -6.46
CA TYR A 48 -0.37 1.98 -7.71
C TYR A 48 -0.48 3.10 -8.73
N SER A 49 -0.87 4.30 -8.29
CA SER A 49 -0.92 5.48 -9.17
C SER A 49 0.47 5.80 -9.75
N GLU A 50 1.51 5.76 -8.91
CA GLU A 50 2.89 6.00 -9.37
C GLU A 50 3.38 4.91 -10.32
N MET A 51 3.09 3.63 -10.05
CA MET A 51 3.38 2.53 -10.97
C MET A 51 2.68 2.71 -12.33
N GLY A 52 1.40 3.11 -12.31
CA GLY A 52 0.64 3.39 -13.53
C GLY A 52 1.26 4.51 -14.36
N ARG A 53 1.73 5.58 -13.70
CA ARG A 53 2.44 6.69 -14.35
C ARG A 53 3.73 6.23 -15.02
N ILE A 54 4.57 5.46 -14.31
CA ILE A 54 5.85 4.94 -14.83
C ILE A 54 5.63 4.02 -16.02
N LEU A 55 4.68 3.07 -15.92
CA LEU A 55 4.36 2.16 -17.01
C LEU A 55 3.86 2.91 -18.24
N SER A 56 2.99 3.91 -18.04
CA SER A 56 2.53 4.77 -19.13
C SER A 56 3.70 5.48 -19.80
N GLU A 57 4.62 6.07 -19.04
CA GLU A 57 5.79 6.77 -19.56
C GLU A 57 6.69 5.84 -20.40
N ILE A 58 6.97 4.63 -19.91
CA ILE A 58 7.73 3.60 -20.64
C ILE A 58 7.02 3.20 -21.93
N MET A 59 5.71 2.94 -21.87
CA MET A 59 4.93 2.55 -23.05
C MET A 59 4.93 3.64 -24.12
N HIS A 60 4.77 4.90 -23.74
CA HIS A 60 4.82 6.02 -24.69
C HIS A 60 6.20 6.18 -25.33
N ALA A 61 7.28 6.01 -24.55
CA ALA A 61 8.65 6.09 -25.07
C ALA A 61 8.94 4.92 -26.04
N GLN A 62 8.53 3.69 -25.68
CA GLN A 62 8.62 2.53 -26.57
C GLN A 62 7.87 2.74 -27.89
N LEU A 63 6.64 3.25 -27.84
CA LEU A 63 5.85 3.53 -29.05
C LEU A 63 6.49 4.58 -29.97
N ARG A 64 7.31 5.48 -29.41
CA ARG A 64 8.06 6.49 -30.18
C ARG A 64 9.45 5.99 -30.63
N GLY A 65 9.85 4.78 -30.25
CA GLY A 65 11.20 4.26 -30.49
C GLY A 65 12.29 4.96 -29.67
N ASP A 66 11.92 5.66 -28.59
CA ASP A 66 12.86 6.38 -27.73
C ASP A 66 13.40 5.45 -26.63
N GLN A 67 14.40 4.65 -27.03
CA GLN A 67 15.03 3.67 -26.15
C GLN A 67 15.81 4.32 -24.99
N GLU A 68 16.41 5.49 -25.21
CA GLU A 68 17.15 6.24 -24.18
C GLU A 68 16.22 6.65 -23.03
N THR A 69 15.03 7.17 -23.35
CA THR A 69 14.04 7.52 -22.33
C THR A 69 13.58 6.28 -21.56
N VAL A 70 13.39 5.14 -22.22
CA VAL A 70 12.99 3.88 -21.54
C VAL A 70 14.04 3.46 -20.53
N GLU A 71 15.31 3.40 -20.93
CA GLU A 71 16.41 3.01 -20.05
C GLU A 71 16.55 3.96 -18.85
N ARG A 72 16.45 5.26 -19.10
CA ARG A 72 16.50 6.29 -18.05
C ARG A 72 15.35 6.12 -17.04
N VAL A 73 14.13 5.92 -17.51
CA VAL A 73 12.94 5.78 -16.64
C VAL A 73 13.03 4.51 -15.80
N ILE A 74 13.49 3.39 -16.38
CA ILE A 74 13.71 2.13 -15.65
C ILE A 74 14.81 2.30 -14.59
N ALA A 75 15.98 2.84 -14.97
CA ALA A 75 17.08 3.05 -14.05
C ALA A 75 16.68 3.95 -12.86
N ALA A 76 16.01 5.07 -13.14
CA ALA A 76 15.52 5.97 -12.10
C ALA A 76 14.49 5.29 -11.18
N THR A 77 13.63 4.42 -11.73
CA THR A 77 12.65 3.68 -10.93
C THR A 77 13.31 2.64 -10.02
N ILE A 78 14.32 1.93 -10.53
CA ILE A 78 15.12 0.98 -9.75
C ILE A 78 15.80 1.69 -8.56
N GLU A 79 16.44 2.84 -8.80
CA GLU A 79 17.12 3.59 -7.74
C GLU A 79 16.15 4.10 -6.66
N ARG A 80 14.99 4.65 -7.06
CA ARG A 80 13.93 5.06 -6.11
C ARG A 80 13.43 3.88 -5.27
N THR A 81 13.28 2.72 -5.91
CA THR A 81 12.77 1.51 -5.26
C THR A 81 13.78 0.98 -4.24
N LYS A 82 15.08 0.90 -4.60
CA LYS A 82 16.16 0.53 -3.68
C LYS A 82 16.22 1.45 -2.46
N ALA A 83 16.10 2.76 -2.67
CA ALA A 83 16.09 3.73 -1.57
C ALA A 83 14.94 3.50 -0.57
N SER A 84 13.80 2.99 -1.06
CA SER A 84 12.63 2.69 -0.24
C SER A 84 12.73 1.36 0.54
N PHE A 85 13.69 0.49 0.18
CA PHE A 85 13.93 -0.80 0.83
C PHE A 85 15.16 -0.80 1.75
N LEU A 86 15.89 0.32 1.86
CA LEU A 86 16.95 0.47 2.86
C LEU A 86 16.29 0.59 4.23
N PRO A 87 16.64 -0.28 5.20
CA PRO A 87 16.07 -0.20 6.54
C PRO A 87 16.45 1.14 7.19
N ASP A 88 15.47 1.78 7.83
CA ASP A 88 15.56 3.06 8.57
C ASP A 88 16.71 3.14 9.62
N GLY A 89 17.45 2.06 9.83
CA GLY A 89 18.58 1.96 10.77
C GLY A 89 19.96 2.25 10.17
N ALA A 90 20.12 2.44 8.86
CA ALA A 90 21.45 2.63 8.24
C ALA A 90 21.94 4.10 8.21
N MET A 91 21.11 5.07 8.62
CA MET A 91 21.48 6.50 8.66
C MET A 91 21.39 7.09 10.07
N ARG A 92 22.04 6.43 11.03
CA ARG A 92 22.44 7.05 12.29
C ARG A 92 23.93 6.76 12.51
N HIS A 93 24.76 7.63 11.95
CA HIS A 93 26.16 7.79 12.34
C HIS A 93 26.26 8.92 13.37
#